data_AF-A0A2V4A217-F1
#
_entry.id   AF-A0A2V4A217-F1
#
_cell.length_a   1.000
_cell.length_b   1.000
_cell.length_c   1.000
_cell.angle_alpha   90.00
_cell.angle_beta   90.00
_cell.angle_gamma   90.00
#
_symmetry.space_group_name_H-M   'P 1'
#
loop_
_entity.id
_entity.type
_entity.pdbx_description
1 polymer ?
#
loop_
_entity_poly.entity_id
_entity_poly.type
_entity_poly.pdbx_seq_one_letter_code
_entity_poly.pdbx_strand_id
1 'polypeptide(L)'
;MAKKRKSQHHKQVRKLLKPKEGIKIIEKELQDFLMEITQNKQPMAFSKVELKMIYALYIRLSGPFAEPGQHISDKELKTMGRLLQKRLSEPLEKIDGRWYSFRELNLLFCYLQVMDVNRELPERRFTLWKYLGGAANIELSKEDFIDLIFVHLYKTITACSDVRNKVYTLALTSAHIAKKNPIFHFNTRMGVYHAVNKKIKIDGKYRLAYRMIKPRLNGPLFLNYDVGEFKEFHDTDKDKIPVYIQAHALKRMKERLDLLDDEALNYNLFYNLYHFKHFYDVRSYILIPYHLFDVKVGYFFCRIVDNCFVIRTFLFITHFSTPEGSDLKDICGLGKNDVPYWKIDRLSTFMNVDAEQYPKLSAMFEEAGCGDLFKLHNEEFSVEAMQTANLDGLREYVLKGKMEVEEPVEN
;
A
#
# COMPACT_ATOMS: atom_id res chain seq x y z
N MET A 1 -32.24 24.07 37.40
CA MET A 1 -32.00 24.84 36.15
C MET A 1 -30.70 24.37 35.51
N ALA A 2 -30.77 23.52 34.47
CA ALA A 2 -29.59 22.99 33.79
C ALA A 2 -29.05 24.01 32.78
N LYS A 3 -27.81 24.49 32.96
CA LYS A 3 -27.13 25.38 32.01
C LYS A 3 -26.89 24.62 30.69
N LYS A 4 -27.61 25.00 29.63
CA LYS A 4 -27.33 24.61 28.24
C LYS A 4 -25.87 24.95 27.91
N ARG A 5 -24.98 23.95 27.89
CA ARG A 5 -23.64 24.07 27.28
C ARG A 5 -23.86 24.31 25.79
N LYS A 6 -23.64 25.55 25.33
CA LYS A 6 -23.52 25.87 23.90
C LYS A 6 -22.40 24.99 23.35
N SER A 7 -22.73 24.05 22.46
CA SER A 7 -21.70 23.32 21.72
C SER A 7 -20.95 24.35 20.88
N GLN A 8 -19.75 24.72 21.31
CA GLN A 8 -18.78 25.32 20.42
C GLN A 8 -18.46 24.22 19.40
N HIS A 9 -19.17 24.20 18.28
CA HIS A 9 -18.69 23.52 17.09
C HIS A 9 -17.30 24.07 16.82
N HIS A 10 -16.28 23.27 17.16
CA HIS A 10 -14.89 23.50 16.79
C HIS A 10 -14.79 23.47 15.26
N LYS A 11 -15.19 24.57 14.62
CA LYS A 11 -14.72 24.95 13.29
C LYS A 11 -13.27 25.38 13.47
N GLN A 12 -12.36 24.41 13.65
CA GLN A 12 -10.95 24.60 13.28
C GLN A 12 -10.91 24.70 11.75
N VAL A 13 -11.45 25.79 11.20
CA VAL A 13 -11.16 26.19 9.84
C VAL A 13 -9.73 26.72 9.94
N ARG A 14 -8.75 25.93 9.49
CA ARG A 14 -7.39 26.45 9.29
C ARG A 14 -7.52 27.78 8.56
N LYS A 15 -6.98 28.86 9.14
CA LYS A 15 -7.03 30.19 8.51
C LYS A 15 -6.51 30.03 7.09
N LEU A 16 -7.35 30.34 6.10
CA LEU A 16 -6.94 30.33 4.71
C LEU A 16 -5.74 31.27 4.58
N LEU A 17 -4.67 30.80 3.91
CA LEU A 17 -3.55 31.67 3.57
C LEU A 17 -4.09 32.87 2.81
N LYS A 18 -3.57 34.07 3.12
CA LYS A 18 -3.90 35.25 2.31
C LYS A 18 -3.40 34.99 0.88
N PRO A 19 -4.14 35.34 -0.18
CA PRO A 19 -3.72 35.07 -1.55
C PRO A 19 -2.30 35.53 -1.87
N LYS A 20 -1.88 36.69 -1.35
CA LYS A 20 -0.52 37.22 -1.52
C LYS A 20 0.56 36.33 -0.90
N GLU A 21 0.30 35.73 0.25
CA GLU A 21 1.25 34.82 0.91
C GLU A 21 1.33 33.49 0.14
N GLY A 22 0.17 32.97 -0.30
CA GLY A 22 0.10 31.75 -1.08
C GLY A 22 0.82 31.85 -2.43
N ILE A 23 0.64 32.96 -3.17
CA ILE A 23 1.31 33.18 -4.45
C ILE A 23 2.85 33.17 -4.28
N LYS A 24 3.38 33.84 -3.24
CA LYS A 24 4.83 33.86 -2.98
C LYS A 24 5.40 32.48 -2.67
N ILE A 25 4.65 31.65 -1.95
CA ILE A 25 5.07 30.27 -1.66
C ILE A 25 5.14 29.47 -2.96
N ILE A 26 4.10 29.54 -3.80
CA ILE A 26 4.08 28.81 -5.08
C ILE A 26 5.14 29.32 -6.05
N GLU A 27 5.35 30.64 -6.12
CA GLU A 27 6.42 31.22 -6.92
C GLU A 27 7.79 30.66 -6.53
N LYS A 28 8.09 30.61 -5.23
CA LYS A 28 9.32 30.02 -4.73
C LYS A 28 9.43 28.53 -5.08
N GLU A 29 8.38 27.75 -4.81
CA GLU A 29 8.38 26.31 -5.11
C GLU A 29 8.59 26.03 -6.60
N LEU A 30 7.94 26.80 -7.46
CA LEU A 30 8.09 26.67 -8.90
C LEU A 30 9.50 27.08 -9.35
N GLN A 31 10.07 28.14 -8.79
CA GLN A 31 11.44 28.56 -9.10
C GLN A 31 12.44 27.48 -8.68
N ASP A 32 12.33 26.96 -7.45
CA ASP A 32 13.20 25.91 -6.94
C ASP A 32 13.13 24.66 -7.85
N PHE A 33 11.92 24.23 -8.20
CA PHE A 33 11.67 23.12 -9.11
C PHE A 33 12.28 23.32 -10.51
N LEU A 34 12.04 24.49 -11.12
CA LEU A 34 12.54 24.78 -12.46
C LEU A 34 14.07 24.92 -12.49
N MET A 35 14.67 25.53 -11.46
CA MET A 35 16.14 25.61 -11.34
C MET A 35 16.76 24.20 -11.26
N GLU A 36 16.11 23.30 -10.52
CA GLU A 36 16.56 21.92 -10.38
C GLU A 36 16.50 21.16 -11.71
N ILE A 37 15.40 21.25 -12.47
CA ILE A 37 15.26 20.52 -13.73
C ILE A 37 16.12 21.13 -14.84
N THR A 38 16.14 22.46 -14.96
CA THR A 38 16.82 23.11 -16.08
C THR A 38 18.34 23.17 -15.91
N GLN A 39 18.85 22.84 -14.71
CA GLN A 39 20.25 23.08 -14.29
C GLN A 39 20.69 24.54 -14.56
N ASN A 40 19.73 25.44 -14.76
CA ASN A 40 19.97 26.81 -15.15
C ASN A 40 20.20 27.65 -13.89
N LYS A 41 21.26 28.47 -13.93
CA LYS A 41 21.63 29.33 -12.81
C LYS A 41 20.79 30.62 -12.75
N GLN A 42 19.97 30.91 -13.76
CA GLN A 42 19.15 32.12 -13.77
C GLN A 42 17.69 31.83 -13.42
N PRO A 43 17.13 32.51 -12.40
CA PRO A 43 15.73 32.35 -12.02
C PRO A 43 14.82 32.86 -13.14
N MET A 44 13.76 32.10 -13.41
CA MET A 44 12.74 32.51 -14.37
C MET A 44 11.84 33.59 -13.75
N ALA A 45 11.69 34.72 -14.44
CA ALA A 45 10.79 35.80 -14.02
C ALA A 45 9.35 35.49 -14.42
N PHE A 46 8.40 35.57 -13.48
CA PHE A 46 6.98 35.39 -13.78
C PHE A 46 6.22 36.70 -13.67
N SER A 47 5.30 36.92 -14.60
CA SER A 47 4.36 38.04 -14.50
C SER A 47 3.37 37.81 -13.36
N LYS A 48 2.79 38.89 -12.84
CA LYS A 48 1.73 38.81 -11.82
C LYS A 48 0.49 38.05 -12.32
N VAL A 49 0.26 38.01 -13.64
CA VAL A 49 -0.86 37.29 -14.24
C VAL A 49 -0.56 35.80 -14.28
N GLU A 50 0.63 35.42 -14.74
CA GLU A 50 1.11 34.03 -14.76
C GLU A 50 1.04 33.41 -13.36
N LEU A 51 1.61 34.08 -12.36
CA LEU A 51 1.61 33.58 -10.98
C LEU A 51 0.19 33.41 -10.40
N LYS A 52 -0.76 34.28 -10.79
CA LYS A 52 -2.16 34.12 -10.38
C LYS A 52 -2.82 32.93 -11.04
N MET A 53 -2.52 32.66 -12.31
CA MET A 53 -3.06 31.51 -13.02
C MET A 53 -2.47 30.20 -12.50
N ILE A 54 -1.15 30.13 -12.30
CA ILE A 54 -0.46 28.99 -11.69
C ILE A 54 -1.08 28.73 -10.30
N TYR A 55 -1.21 29.78 -9.48
CA TYR A 55 -1.83 29.66 -8.16
C TYR A 55 -3.29 29.19 -8.22
N ALA A 56 -4.06 29.58 -9.25
CA ALA A 56 -5.44 29.13 -9.45
C ALA A 56 -5.53 27.65 -9.84
N LEU A 57 -4.60 27.17 -10.66
CA LEU A 57 -4.57 25.78 -11.13
C LEU A 57 -3.98 24.80 -10.11
N TYR A 58 -3.11 25.29 -9.24
CA TYR A 58 -2.38 24.46 -8.29
C TYR A 58 -3.33 23.69 -7.36
N ILE A 59 -3.21 22.36 -7.37
CA ILE A 59 -4.02 21.52 -6.51
C ILE A 59 -3.39 21.48 -5.12
N ARG A 60 -4.15 21.94 -4.12
CA ARG A 60 -3.70 21.97 -2.73
C ARG A 60 -4.49 20.98 -1.88
N LEU A 61 -3.77 20.17 -1.12
CA LEU A 61 -4.36 19.30 -0.11
C LEU A 61 -4.14 19.87 1.29
N SER A 62 -5.22 20.06 2.06
CA SER A 62 -5.10 20.40 3.47
C SER A 62 -4.63 19.18 4.28
N GLY A 63 -4.04 19.43 5.44
CA GLY A 63 -3.90 18.37 6.44
C GLY A 63 -5.28 17.87 6.93
N PRO A 64 -5.35 16.63 7.41
CA PRO A 64 -6.62 16.02 7.79
C PRO A 64 -7.21 16.66 9.04
N PHE A 65 -8.53 16.68 9.11
CA PHE A 65 -9.31 17.04 10.29
C PHE A 65 -10.39 15.99 10.55
N ALA A 66 -10.77 15.84 11.81
CA ALA A 66 -11.79 14.87 12.21
C ALA A 66 -13.17 15.24 11.64
N GLU A 67 -13.90 14.24 11.17
CA GLU A 67 -15.31 14.36 10.84
C GLU A 67 -16.14 14.74 12.10
N PRO A 68 -17.17 15.59 11.99
CA PRO A 68 -17.97 15.99 13.14
C PRO A 68 -18.53 14.78 13.89
N GLY A 69 -18.31 14.74 15.21
CA GLY A 69 -18.76 13.65 16.08
C GLY A 69 -17.80 12.46 16.17
N GLN A 70 -16.71 12.45 15.40
CA GLN A 70 -15.69 11.41 15.48
C GLN A 70 -14.62 11.75 16.54
N HIS A 71 -14.23 10.74 17.32
CA HIS A 71 -13.20 10.87 18.36
C HIS A 71 -11.82 10.48 17.81
N ILE A 72 -11.20 11.40 17.07
CA ILE A 72 -9.83 11.26 16.56
C ILE A 72 -8.95 12.28 17.27
N SER A 73 -7.84 11.83 17.85
CA SER A 73 -6.91 12.71 18.58
C SER A 73 -6.09 13.59 17.62
N ASP A 74 -5.65 14.75 18.11
CA ASP A 74 -4.75 15.63 17.35
C ASP A 74 -3.44 14.94 16.98
N LYS A 75 -2.96 14.00 17.80
CA LYS A 75 -1.76 13.20 17.50
C LYS A 75 -2.00 12.30 16.29
N GLU A 76 -3.14 11.63 16.23
CA GLU A 76 -3.53 10.80 15.08
C GLU A 76 -3.65 11.65 13.81
N LEU A 77 -4.34 12.81 13.87
CA LEU A 77 -4.46 13.74 12.74
C LEU A 77 -3.10 14.26 12.25
N LYS A 78 -2.19 14.62 13.17
CA LYS A 78 -0.83 15.04 12.83
C LYS A 78 -0.03 13.92 12.20
N THR A 79 -0.13 12.69 12.70
CA THR A 79 0.54 11.53 12.10
C THR A 79 0.02 11.25 10.70
N MET A 80 -1.31 11.22 10.49
CA MET A 80 -1.90 11.08 9.16
C MET A 80 -1.43 12.19 8.22
N GLY A 81 -1.43 13.44 8.69
CA GLY A 81 -1.00 14.58 7.91
C GLY A 81 0.46 14.48 7.48
N ARG A 82 1.36 14.05 8.38
CA ARG A 82 2.78 13.83 8.05
C ARG A 82 2.93 12.71 7.01
N LEU A 83 2.25 11.58 7.20
CA LEU A 83 2.34 10.45 6.27
C LEU A 83 1.81 10.82 4.88
N LEU A 84 0.69 11.54 4.82
CA LEU A 84 0.15 12.04 3.56
C LEU A 84 1.13 12.97 2.84
N GLN A 85 1.75 13.92 3.56
CA GLN A 85 2.73 14.83 2.96
C GLN A 85 4.00 14.10 2.51
N LYS A 86 4.47 13.11 3.28
CA LYS A 86 5.57 12.22 2.87
C LYS A 86 5.25 11.58 1.52
N ARG A 87 4.06 10.98 1.39
CA ARG A 87 3.62 10.28 0.17
C ARG A 87 3.42 11.17 -1.05
N LEU A 88 2.93 12.38 -0.87
CA LEU A 88 2.84 13.37 -1.96
C LEU A 88 4.22 13.85 -2.43
N SER A 89 5.27 13.57 -1.65
CA SER A 89 6.67 13.89 -1.97
C SER A 89 7.48 12.66 -2.40
N GLU A 90 6.89 11.46 -2.38
CA GLU A 90 7.55 10.24 -2.84
C GLU A 90 7.65 10.25 -4.38
N PRO A 91 8.74 9.68 -4.95
CA PRO A 91 8.83 9.37 -6.38
C PRO A 91 7.60 8.62 -6.88
N LEU A 92 6.98 9.10 -7.95
CA LEU A 92 5.76 8.52 -8.50
C LEU A 92 5.95 8.04 -9.94
N GLU A 93 6.46 8.92 -10.80
CA GLU A 93 6.58 8.65 -12.23
C GLU A 93 7.98 8.98 -12.74
N LYS A 94 8.56 8.09 -13.54
CA LYS A 94 9.89 8.28 -14.12
C LYS A 94 9.75 8.78 -15.55
N ILE A 95 10.15 10.01 -15.81
CA ILE A 95 10.17 10.62 -17.14
C ILE A 95 11.60 11.01 -17.48
N ASP A 96 12.09 10.54 -18.63
CA ASP A 96 13.47 10.73 -19.12
C ASP A 96 14.55 10.41 -18.08
N GLY A 97 14.35 9.33 -17.32
CA GLY A 97 15.31 8.91 -16.30
C GLY A 97 15.19 9.63 -14.95
N ARG A 98 14.40 10.71 -14.85
CA ARG A 98 14.14 11.44 -13.60
C ARG A 98 12.81 11.00 -12.99
N TRP A 99 12.79 10.77 -11.69
CA TRP A 99 11.56 10.58 -10.94
C TRP A 99 10.92 11.90 -10.56
N TYR A 100 9.61 11.98 -10.70
CA TYR A 100 8.79 13.11 -10.30
C TYR A 100 7.83 12.67 -9.20
N SER A 101 7.73 13.48 -8.15
CA SER A 101 6.70 13.38 -7.13
C SER A 101 5.39 14.02 -7.58
N PHE A 102 4.29 13.72 -6.87
CA PHE A 102 3.01 14.39 -7.10
C PHE A 102 3.14 15.92 -7.07
N ARG A 103 3.90 16.47 -6.11
CA ARG A 103 4.09 17.91 -5.96
C ARG A 103 4.77 18.53 -7.18
N GLU A 104 5.81 17.87 -7.68
CA GLU A 104 6.54 18.29 -8.88
C GLU A 104 5.69 18.21 -10.14
N LEU A 105 4.96 17.10 -10.34
CA LEU A 105 4.03 16.96 -11.46
C LEU A 105 2.95 18.06 -11.42
N ASN A 106 2.42 18.39 -10.24
CA ASN A 106 1.41 19.45 -10.08
C ASN A 106 1.98 20.84 -10.45
N LEU A 107 3.22 21.14 -10.05
CA LEU A 107 3.90 22.38 -10.46
C LEU A 107 4.13 22.41 -11.98
N LEU A 108 4.60 21.30 -12.55
CA LEU A 108 4.83 21.15 -13.99
C LEU A 108 3.54 21.36 -14.79
N PHE A 109 2.46 20.68 -14.40
CA PHE A 109 1.14 20.84 -15.00
C PHE A 109 0.66 22.29 -14.95
N CYS A 110 0.72 22.93 -13.79
CA CYS A 110 0.30 24.32 -13.65
C CYS A 110 1.12 25.26 -14.55
N TYR A 111 2.43 25.03 -14.64
CA TYR A 111 3.30 25.80 -15.50
C TYR A 111 2.94 25.62 -16.98
N LEU A 112 2.88 24.38 -17.47
CA LEU A 112 2.60 24.07 -18.87
C LEU A 112 1.25 24.64 -19.32
N GLN A 113 0.20 24.47 -18.51
CA GLN A 113 -1.14 25.02 -18.80
C GLN A 113 -1.14 26.55 -18.93
N VAL A 114 -0.37 27.26 -18.11
CA VAL A 114 -0.28 28.73 -18.20
C VAL A 114 0.52 29.17 -19.42
N MET A 115 1.57 28.43 -19.79
CA MET A 115 2.34 28.70 -21.01
C MET A 115 1.53 28.43 -22.29
N ASP A 116 0.62 27.45 -22.28
CA ASP A 116 -0.25 27.16 -23.42
C ASP A 116 -1.29 28.27 -23.68
N VAL A 117 -1.82 28.87 -22.61
CA VAL A 117 -2.80 29.96 -22.72
C VAL A 117 -2.14 31.26 -23.19
N ASN A 118 -0.92 31.54 -22.72
CA ASN A 118 -0.17 32.73 -23.09
C ASN A 118 0.64 32.49 -24.37
N ARG A 119 -0.05 32.49 -25.52
CA ARG A 119 0.52 32.31 -26.88
C ARG A 119 1.64 33.29 -27.27
N GLU A 120 1.92 34.30 -26.45
CA GLU A 120 2.88 35.37 -26.70
C GLU A 120 4.35 35.04 -26.33
N LEU A 121 4.67 33.85 -25.79
CA LEU A 121 6.05 33.51 -25.39
C LEU A 121 6.57 32.16 -25.93
N PRO A 122 6.63 31.95 -27.26
CA PRO A 122 7.22 30.73 -27.85
C PRO A 122 8.63 30.44 -27.33
N GLU A 123 9.45 31.46 -27.08
CA GLU A 123 10.84 31.31 -26.64
C GLU A 123 10.98 30.73 -25.23
N ARG A 124 10.14 31.14 -24.27
CA ARG A 124 10.17 30.61 -22.88
C ARG A 124 9.67 29.17 -22.85
N ARG A 125 8.62 28.87 -23.62
CA ARG A 125 8.15 27.50 -23.82
C ARG A 125 9.25 26.63 -24.44
N PHE A 126 9.87 27.10 -25.52
CA PHE A 126 10.93 26.38 -26.23
C PHE A 126 12.17 26.14 -25.37
N THR A 127 12.57 27.15 -24.58
CA THR A 127 13.69 27.05 -23.65
C THR A 127 13.43 25.93 -22.65
N LEU A 128 12.23 25.87 -22.06
CA LEU A 128 11.92 24.84 -21.07
C LEU A 128 11.67 23.46 -21.70
N TRP A 129 11.09 23.40 -22.90
CA TRP A 129 10.98 22.17 -23.69
C TRP A 129 12.35 21.52 -23.91
N LYS A 130 13.38 22.32 -24.21
CA LYS A 130 14.76 21.82 -24.35
C LYS A 130 15.28 21.13 -23.08
N TYR A 131 14.86 21.58 -21.90
CA TYR A 131 15.32 21.04 -20.62
C TYR A 131 14.42 19.95 -20.05
N LEU A 132 13.10 20.02 -20.28
CA LEU A 132 12.15 19.02 -19.82
C LEU A 132 12.23 17.73 -20.64
N GLY A 133 12.73 17.79 -21.87
CA GLY A 133 12.75 16.61 -22.74
C GLY A 133 11.33 16.09 -22.99
N GLY A 134 11.15 14.78 -22.85
CA GLY A 134 9.87 14.09 -22.84
C GLY A 134 8.90 14.53 -21.73
N ALA A 135 9.37 15.14 -20.62
CA ALA A 135 8.47 15.70 -19.61
C ALA A 135 7.62 16.88 -20.11
N ALA A 136 8.00 17.48 -21.24
CA ALA A 136 7.19 18.48 -21.93
C ALA A 136 5.94 17.90 -22.63
N ASN A 137 5.94 16.59 -22.89
CA ASN A 137 4.88 15.88 -23.60
C ASN A 137 3.91 15.16 -22.64
N ILE A 138 4.03 15.37 -21.33
CA ILE A 138 3.14 14.71 -20.38
C ILE A 138 1.75 15.35 -20.51
N GLU A 139 0.81 14.58 -21.04
CA GLU A 139 -0.60 14.95 -21.09
C GLU A 139 -1.26 14.59 -19.75
N LEU A 140 -1.03 15.40 -18.71
CA LEU A 140 -1.79 15.28 -17.47
C LEU A 140 -3.07 16.10 -17.57
N SER A 141 -4.20 15.42 -17.46
CA SER A 141 -5.51 16.03 -17.23
C SER A 141 -5.69 16.36 -15.74
N LYS A 142 -6.75 17.10 -15.39
CA LYS A 142 -7.08 17.37 -13.98
C LYS A 142 -7.55 16.09 -13.28
N GLU A 143 -8.18 15.22 -14.04
CA GLU A 143 -8.69 13.93 -13.64
C GLU A 143 -7.53 13.02 -13.19
N ASP A 144 -6.42 13.00 -13.94
CA ASP A 144 -5.21 12.25 -13.57
C ASP A 144 -4.67 12.67 -12.20
N PHE A 145 -4.59 13.98 -11.94
CA PHE A 145 -4.16 14.46 -10.62
C PHE A 145 -5.11 14.07 -9.49
N ILE A 146 -6.42 14.07 -9.76
CA ILE A 146 -7.42 13.64 -8.78
C ILE A 146 -7.23 12.16 -8.46
N ASP A 147 -7.00 11.32 -9.47
CA ASP A 147 -6.73 9.89 -9.28
C ASP A 147 -5.44 9.64 -8.51
N LEU A 148 -4.37 10.37 -8.81
CA LEU A 148 -3.11 10.31 -8.05
C LEU A 148 -3.32 10.70 -6.58
N ILE A 149 -4.07 11.77 -6.31
CA ILE A 149 -4.44 12.16 -4.94
C ILE A 149 -5.19 11.01 -4.26
N PHE A 150 -6.17 10.41 -4.93
CA PHE A 150 -6.95 9.31 -4.36
C PHE A 150 -6.08 8.09 -4.05
N VAL A 151 -5.10 7.75 -4.88
CA VAL A 151 -4.13 6.68 -4.62
C VAL A 151 -3.33 6.98 -3.35
N HIS A 152 -2.75 8.18 -3.22
CA HIS A 152 -1.97 8.55 -2.03
C HIS A 152 -2.82 8.60 -0.75
N LEU A 153 -4.06 9.10 -0.86
CA LEU A 153 -5.00 9.11 0.26
C LEU A 153 -5.39 7.70 0.68
N TYR A 154 -5.71 6.83 -0.28
CA TYR A 154 -6.05 5.43 -0.03
C TYR A 154 -4.90 4.72 0.66
N LYS A 155 -3.68 4.81 0.08
CA LYS A 155 -2.45 4.30 0.72
C LYS A 155 -2.39 4.79 2.17
N THR A 156 -2.61 6.09 2.41
CA THR A 156 -2.47 6.73 3.74
C THR A 156 -3.44 6.13 4.75
N ILE A 157 -4.72 6.08 4.42
CA ILE A 157 -5.72 5.55 5.34
C ILE A 157 -5.52 4.05 5.60
N THR A 158 -5.11 3.27 4.59
CA THR A 158 -4.89 1.82 4.77
C THR A 158 -3.68 1.54 5.64
N ALA A 159 -2.55 2.23 5.43
CA ALA A 159 -1.33 2.03 6.21
C ALA A 159 -1.54 2.32 7.70
N CYS A 160 -2.37 3.32 7.99
CA CYS A 160 -2.68 3.71 9.35
C CYS A 160 -3.81 2.93 10.01
N SER A 161 -4.57 2.14 9.24
CA SER A 161 -5.69 1.37 9.75
C SER A 161 -5.21 0.04 10.33
N ASP A 162 -5.67 -0.29 11.55
CA ASP A 162 -5.46 -1.59 12.17
C ASP A 162 -6.83 -2.25 12.40
N VAL A 163 -7.07 -3.38 11.75
CA VAL A 163 -8.31 -4.16 11.86
C VAL A 163 -8.63 -4.60 13.29
N ARG A 164 -7.63 -4.64 14.19
CA ARG A 164 -7.79 -4.99 15.60
C ARG A 164 -8.25 -3.83 16.47
N ASN A 165 -8.10 -2.59 15.98
CA ASN A 165 -8.35 -1.39 16.79
C ASN A 165 -9.22 -0.35 16.07
N LYS A 166 -8.65 0.31 15.05
CA LYS A 166 -9.27 1.45 14.35
C LYS A 166 -9.01 1.35 12.86
N VAL A 167 -10.07 1.49 12.08
CA VAL A 167 -10.04 1.61 10.63
C VAL A 167 -10.41 3.03 10.26
N TYR A 168 -9.53 3.70 9.52
CA TYR A 168 -9.70 5.07 9.11
C TYR A 168 -10.34 5.16 7.73
N THR A 169 -11.12 6.21 7.54
CA THR A 169 -11.74 6.57 6.26
C THR A 169 -11.45 8.04 6.00
N LEU A 170 -11.49 8.45 4.74
CA LEU A 170 -11.23 9.83 4.38
C LEU A 170 -12.22 10.31 3.34
N ALA A 171 -12.72 11.53 3.46
CA ALA A 171 -13.53 12.17 2.45
C ALA A 171 -12.80 13.42 1.96
N LEU A 172 -12.75 13.59 0.64
CA LEU A 172 -12.33 14.85 0.05
C LEU A 172 -13.52 15.78 -0.04
N THR A 173 -13.33 17.00 0.43
CA THR A 173 -14.33 18.06 0.29
C THR A 173 -13.66 19.27 -0.33
N SER A 174 -14.33 19.93 -1.27
CA SER A 174 -13.84 21.20 -1.77
C SER A 174 -13.76 22.19 -0.60
N ALA A 175 -12.59 22.78 -0.39
CA ALA A 175 -12.50 23.94 0.48
C ALA A 175 -13.31 25.06 -0.18
N HIS A 176 -14.02 25.84 0.63
CA HIS A 176 -14.86 26.94 0.13
C HIS A 176 -14.08 27.79 -0.89
N ILE A 177 -14.49 27.73 -2.16
CA ILE A 177 -13.90 28.52 -3.23
C ILE A 177 -14.26 29.98 -2.94
N ALA A 178 -13.30 30.75 -2.44
CA ALA A 178 -13.50 32.18 -2.32
C ALA A 178 -13.41 32.77 -3.72
N LYS A 179 -14.31 33.69 -4.07
CA LYS A 179 -14.38 34.36 -5.38
C LYS A 179 -13.04 35.00 -5.83
N LYS A 180 -12.11 35.24 -4.90
CA LYS A 180 -10.77 35.83 -5.11
C LYS A 180 -9.62 34.83 -4.93
N ASN A 181 -9.92 33.56 -4.68
CA ASN A 181 -8.94 32.53 -4.42
C ASN A 181 -9.37 31.19 -5.05
N PRO A 182 -9.28 31.07 -6.38
CA PRO A 182 -9.77 29.91 -7.14
C PRO A 182 -8.88 28.67 -7.04
N ILE A 183 -7.98 28.56 -6.05
CA ILE A 183 -7.16 27.35 -5.85
C ILE A 183 -8.10 26.13 -5.79
N PHE A 184 -7.74 25.08 -6.51
CA PHE A 184 -8.26 23.73 -6.30
C PHE A 184 -7.80 23.20 -4.93
N HIS A 185 -8.41 23.71 -3.88
CA HIS A 185 -8.07 23.37 -2.50
C HIS A 185 -9.06 22.32 -2.00
N PHE A 186 -8.52 21.16 -1.63
CA PHE A 186 -9.28 20.07 -1.05
C PHE A 186 -8.97 19.91 0.43
N ASN A 187 -10.04 19.79 1.18
CA ASN A 187 -10.06 19.50 2.60
C ASN A 187 -10.18 17.99 2.81
N THR A 188 -9.25 17.40 3.56
CA THR A 188 -9.25 15.97 3.91
C THR A 188 -9.98 15.75 5.22
N ARG A 189 -11.20 15.23 5.17
CA ARG A 189 -12.02 14.92 6.35
C ARG A 189 -11.82 13.46 6.73
N MET A 190 -11.53 13.17 7.98
CA MET A 190 -11.17 11.83 8.44
C MET A 190 -12.26 11.25 9.34
N GLY A 191 -12.73 10.05 9.01
CA GLY A 191 -13.62 9.26 9.86
C GLY A 191 -12.87 8.09 10.49
N VAL A 192 -13.36 7.59 11.64
CA VAL A 192 -12.78 6.43 12.32
C VAL A 192 -13.86 5.40 12.63
N TYR A 193 -13.53 4.13 12.45
CA TYR A 193 -14.38 2.99 12.75
C TYR A 193 -13.63 2.05 13.69
N HIS A 194 -14.25 1.71 14.81
CA HIS A 194 -13.65 0.79 15.75
C HIS A 194 -13.79 -0.66 15.28
N ALA A 195 -12.79 -1.46 15.63
CA ALA A 195 -12.78 -2.88 15.31
C ALA A 195 -14.03 -3.58 15.86
N VAL A 196 -14.71 -4.32 14.99
CA VAL A 196 -15.80 -5.21 15.36
C VAL A 196 -15.20 -6.61 15.46
N ASN A 197 -15.40 -7.29 16.59
CA ASN A 197 -14.88 -8.63 16.79
C ASN A 197 -15.98 -9.63 17.18
N LYS A 198 -15.71 -10.91 16.94
CA LYS A 198 -16.59 -12.03 17.24
C LYS A 198 -15.75 -13.23 17.68
N LYS A 199 -16.25 -14.02 18.63
CA LYS A 199 -15.69 -15.35 18.94
C LYS A 199 -16.32 -16.37 17.99
N ILE A 200 -15.49 -17.07 17.21
CA ILE A 200 -15.92 -18.10 16.25
C ILE A 200 -15.37 -19.45 16.70
N LYS A 201 -16.20 -20.51 16.68
CA LYS A 201 -15.79 -21.86 17.08
C LYS A 201 -15.11 -22.56 15.91
N ILE A 202 -13.82 -22.81 16.00
CA ILE A 202 -13.03 -23.46 14.96
C ILE A 202 -12.30 -24.65 15.58
N ASP A 203 -12.52 -25.84 15.02
CA ASP A 203 -11.97 -27.11 15.51
C ASP A 203 -12.23 -27.30 17.02
N GLY A 204 -13.48 -27.06 17.42
CA GLY A 204 -13.93 -27.17 18.82
C GLY A 204 -13.52 -26.01 19.74
N LYS A 205 -12.63 -25.10 19.30
CA LYS A 205 -12.10 -24.01 20.13
C LYS A 205 -12.64 -22.65 19.70
N TYR A 206 -13.09 -21.84 20.66
CA TYR A 206 -13.45 -20.45 20.38
C TYR A 206 -12.20 -19.60 20.14
N ARG A 207 -12.19 -18.88 19.02
CA ARG A 207 -11.09 -18.00 18.61
C ARG A 207 -11.62 -16.61 18.34
N LEU A 208 -10.85 -15.60 18.74
CA LEU A 208 -11.14 -14.20 18.44
C LEU A 208 -10.88 -13.91 16.95
N ALA A 209 -11.87 -13.35 16.27
CA ALA A 209 -11.76 -12.88 14.90
C ALA A 209 -12.31 -11.46 14.75
N TYR A 210 -11.69 -10.66 13.91
CA TYR A 210 -12.04 -9.27 13.63
C TYR A 210 -12.73 -9.18 12.28
N ARG A 211 -13.81 -8.40 12.22
CA ARG A 211 -14.55 -8.12 11.00
C ARG A 211 -13.66 -7.28 10.08
N MET A 212 -13.50 -7.71 8.84
CA MET A 212 -12.78 -6.91 7.84
C MET A 212 -13.61 -5.69 7.45
N ILE A 213 -13.06 -4.50 7.70
CA ILE A 213 -13.61 -3.21 7.28
C ILE A 213 -12.59 -2.61 6.32
N LYS A 214 -12.99 -2.38 5.07
CA LYS A 214 -12.14 -1.76 4.07
C LYS A 214 -12.03 -0.25 4.36
N PRO A 215 -10.80 0.28 4.55
CA PRO A 215 -10.55 1.72 4.49
C PRO A 215 -10.99 2.24 3.13
N ARG A 216 -11.87 3.24 3.11
CA ARG A 216 -12.38 3.79 1.85
C ARG A 216 -12.43 5.30 1.91
N LEU A 217 -12.48 5.85 0.70
CA LEU A 217 -12.88 7.21 0.50
C LEU A 217 -14.39 7.30 0.68
N ASN A 218 -14.86 8.22 1.52
CA ASN A 218 -16.28 8.44 1.84
C ASN A 218 -16.97 7.33 2.64
N GLY A 219 -16.38 6.92 3.77
CA GLY A 219 -16.99 6.00 4.73
C GLY A 219 -16.47 4.56 4.61
N PRO A 220 -16.87 3.66 5.53
CA PRO A 220 -16.32 2.32 5.63
C PRO A 220 -17.07 1.39 4.69
N LEU A 221 -16.43 0.30 4.29
CA LEU A 221 -17.12 -0.80 3.64
C LEU A 221 -16.79 -2.10 4.39
N PHE A 222 -17.81 -2.70 5.01
CA PHE A 222 -17.67 -4.05 5.55
C PHE A 222 -17.44 -5.02 4.40
N LEU A 223 -16.33 -5.76 4.45
CA LEU A 223 -15.98 -6.69 3.38
C LEU A 223 -16.89 -7.92 3.44
N ASN A 224 -17.56 -8.22 2.33
CA ASN A 224 -18.35 -9.43 2.16
C ASN A 224 -17.93 -10.07 0.85
N TYR A 225 -17.95 -11.40 0.80
CA TYR A 225 -17.85 -12.12 -0.47
C TYR A 225 -19.21 -12.65 -0.88
N ASP A 226 -19.42 -12.75 -2.19
CA ASP A 226 -20.63 -13.31 -2.77
C ASP A 226 -20.56 -14.84 -2.68
N VAL A 227 -21.62 -15.47 -2.18
CA VAL A 227 -21.67 -16.93 -1.95
C VAL A 227 -21.58 -17.72 -3.27
N GLY A 228 -21.96 -17.09 -4.39
CA GLY A 228 -21.77 -17.64 -5.72
C GLY A 228 -20.34 -18.14 -5.98
N GLU A 229 -19.34 -17.48 -5.41
CA GLU A 229 -17.92 -17.86 -5.53
C GLU A 229 -17.55 -19.13 -4.72
N PHE A 230 -18.44 -19.58 -3.83
CA PHE A 230 -18.18 -20.70 -2.91
C PHE A 230 -19.27 -21.77 -2.89
N LYS A 231 -20.15 -21.81 -3.89
CA LYS A 231 -21.28 -22.77 -3.92
C LYS A 231 -20.83 -24.23 -3.82
N GLU A 232 -19.62 -24.54 -4.27
CA GLU A 232 -19.01 -25.87 -4.15
C GLU A 232 -18.58 -26.22 -2.72
N PHE A 233 -18.37 -25.22 -1.85
CA PHE A 233 -17.77 -25.39 -0.54
C PHE A 233 -18.74 -25.19 0.63
N HIS A 234 -19.87 -24.52 0.39
CA HIS A 234 -20.79 -24.14 1.45
C HIS A 234 -22.21 -23.96 0.94
N ASP A 235 -23.13 -24.75 1.49
CA ASP A 235 -24.56 -24.60 1.26
C ASP A 235 -25.12 -23.54 2.23
N THR A 236 -25.65 -22.45 1.68
CA THR A 236 -26.26 -21.38 2.47
C THR A 236 -27.27 -20.59 1.64
N ASP A 237 -28.36 -20.19 2.30
CA ASP A 237 -29.40 -19.36 1.71
C ASP A 237 -29.01 -17.87 1.61
N LYS A 238 -27.78 -17.51 1.97
CA LYS A 238 -27.31 -16.12 1.94
C LYS A 238 -26.61 -15.83 0.63
N ASP A 239 -26.89 -14.65 0.06
CA ASP A 239 -26.16 -14.18 -1.13
C ASP A 239 -24.74 -13.71 -0.80
N LYS A 240 -24.50 -13.26 0.45
CA LYS A 240 -23.23 -12.68 0.89
C LYS A 240 -22.81 -13.18 2.27
N ILE A 241 -21.52 -13.48 2.40
CA ILE A 241 -20.91 -13.89 3.67
C ILE A 241 -19.91 -12.86 4.20
N PRO A 242 -19.98 -12.53 5.51
CA PRO A 242 -19.05 -11.62 6.13
C PRO A 242 -17.65 -12.24 6.26
N VAL A 243 -16.64 -11.50 5.79
CA VAL A 243 -15.21 -11.78 6.01
C VAL A 243 -14.72 -11.37 7.41
N TYR A 244 -14.02 -12.30 8.06
CA TYR A 244 -13.34 -12.12 9.34
C TYR A 244 -11.90 -12.59 9.26
N ILE A 245 -11.01 -11.99 10.05
CA ILE A 245 -9.60 -12.40 10.20
C ILE A 245 -9.26 -12.69 11.65
N GLN A 246 -8.59 -13.81 11.91
CA GLN A 246 -8.14 -14.16 13.25
C GLN A 246 -6.93 -13.33 13.69
N ALA A 247 -6.84 -13.04 14.98
CA ALA A 247 -5.64 -12.42 15.57
C ALA A 247 -4.36 -13.23 15.26
N HIS A 248 -4.48 -14.56 15.17
CA HIS A 248 -3.38 -15.46 14.83
C HIS A 248 -2.87 -15.23 13.40
N ALA A 249 -3.75 -15.01 12.42
CA ALA A 249 -3.36 -14.74 11.04
C ALA A 249 -2.52 -13.47 10.93
N LEU A 250 -2.95 -12.39 11.58
CA LEU A 250 -2.21 -11.12 11.61
C LEU A 250 -0.83 -11.28 12.25
N LYS A 251 -0.75 -12.04 13.36
CA LYS A 251 0.52 -12.37 14.01
C LYS A 251 1.44 -13.16 13.09
N ARG A 252 0.94 -14.21 12.44
CA ARG A 252 1.72 -15.01 11.49
C ARG A 252 2.19 -14.20 10.30
N MET A 253 1.34 -13.33 9.75
CA MET A 253 1.72 -12.42 8.67
C MET A 253 2.92 -11.55 9.08
N LYS A 254 2.87 -10.93 10.27
CA LYS A 254 3.99 -10.12 10.80
C LYS A 254 5.27 -10.93 11.06
N GLU A 255 5.15 -12.16 11.57
CA GLU A 255 6.30 -13.03 11.82
C GLU A 255 7.01 -13.50 10.54
N ARG A 256 6.25 -13.64 9.45
CA ARG A 256 6.71 -14.23 8.18
C ARG A 256 7.09 -13.19 7.14
N LEU A 257 6.45 -12.02 7.17
CA LEU A 257 6.81 -10.83 6.39
C LEU A 257 7.62 -9.87 7.26
N ASP A 258 8.72 -10.39 7.81
CA ASP A 258 9.49 -9.79 8.90
C ASP A 258 10.31 -8.54 8.51
N LEU A 259 10.35 -8.20 7.23
CA LEU A 259 10.92 -6.95 6.70
C LEU A 259 9.89 -5.81 6.58
N LEU A 260 8.60 -6.09 6.77
CA LEU A 260 7.55 -5.10 6.64
C LEU A 260 7.23 -4.48 8.00
N ASP A 261 7.19 -3.15 8.05
CA ASP A 261 6.65 -2.43 9.19
C ASP A 261 5.12 -2.56 9.27
N ASP A 262 4.53 -2.08 10.37
CA ASP A 262 3.08 -2.17 10.56
C ASP A 262 2.31 -1.37 9.48
N GLU A 263 2.89 -0.29 8.95
CA GLU A 263 2.28 0.51 7.88
C GLU A 263 2.17 -0.28 6.56
N ALA A 264 3.26 -0.91 6.14
CA ALA A 264 3.33 -1.75 4.96
C ALA A 264 2.48 -3.02 5.12
N LEU A 265 2.49 -3.66 6.29
CA LEU A 265 1.64 -4.82 6.58
C LEU A 265 0.15 -4.47 6.46
N ASN A 266 -0.28 -3.34 7.03
CA ASN A 266 -1.67 -2.92 6.95
C ASN A 266 -2.07 -2.57 5.51
N TYR A 267 -1.24 -1.83 4.78
CA TYR A 267 -1.48 -1.54 3.35
C TYR A 267 -1.67 -2.83 2.54
N ASN A 268 -0.71 -3.74 2.63
CA ASN A 268 -0.72 -4.97 1.84
C ASN A 268 -1.85 -5.93 2.25
N LEU A 269 -2.23 -5.97 3.53
CA LEU A 269 -3.40 -6.73 3.98
C LEU A 269 -4.69 -6.28 3.27
N PHE A 270 -4.95 -4.98 3.24
CA PHE A 270 -6.16 -4.45 2.62
C PHE A 270 -6.11 -4.50 1.09
N TYR A 271 -4.93 -4.29 0.50
CA TYR A 271 -4.73 -4.40 -0.94
C TYR A 271 -5.03 -5.82 -1.42
N ASN A 272 -4.38 -6.83 -0.83
CA ASN A 272 -4.57 -8.23 -1.23
C ASN A 272 -6.01 -8.69 -1.08
N LEU A 273 -6.67 -8.43 0.06
CA LEU A 273 -8.02 -8.92 0.29
C LEU A 273 -9.08 -8.30 -0.62
N TYR A 274 -8.81 -7.14 -1.22
CA TYR A 274 -9.75 -6.46 -2.11
C TYR A 274 -9.53 -6.75 -3.59
N HIS A 275 -8.29 -6.98 -4.00
CA HIS A 275 -7.95 -7.19 -5.40
C HIS A 275 -7.92 -8.67 -5.80
N PHE A 276 -8.00 -9.60 -4.85
CA PHE A 276 -7.93 -11.02 -5.16
C PHE A 276 -9.24 -11.59 -5.70
N LYS A 277 -9.13 -12.41 -6.76
CA LYS A 277 -10.26 -13.02 -7.47
C LYS A 277 -10.17 -14.56 -7.63
N HIS A 278 -9.06 -15.16 -7.22
CA HIS A 278 -8.84 -16.59 -7.40
C HIS A 278 -8.84 -17.32 -6.05
N PHE A 279 -9.24 -18.57 -6.05
CA PHE A 279 -9.22 -19.41 -4.85
C PHE A 279 -8.61 -20.74 -5.25
N TYR A 280 -7.68 -21.25 -4.44
CA TYR A 280 -7.25 -22.63 -4.55
C TYR A 280 -8.00 -23.45 -3.49
N ASP A 281 -8.69 -24.50 -3.94
CA ASP A 281 -9.19 -25.52 -3.04
C ASP A 281 -8.09 -26.52 -2.73
N VAL A 282 -7.77 -26.65 -1.44
CA VAL A 282 -6.87 -27.68 -0.95
C VAL A 282 -7.54 -28.34 0.25
N ARG A 283 -8.15 -29.51 0.02
CA ARG A 283 -8.69 -30.40 1.08
C ARG A 283 -9.72 -29.69 1.97
N SER A 284 -10.72 -29.03 1.36
CA SER A 284 -11.79 -28.30 2.05
C SER A 284 -11.33 -27.02 2.76
N TYR A 285 -10.18 -26.49 2.33
CA TYR A 285 -9.69 -25.17 2.73
C TYR A 285 -9.53 -24.29 1.50
N ILE A 286 -9.73 -23.00 1.72
CA ILE A 286 -9.63 -21.99 0.69
C ILE A 286 -8.30 -21.27 0.90
N LEU A 287 -7.41 -21.32 -0.08
CA LEU A 287 -6.20 -20.51 -0.10
C LEU A 287 -6.42 -19.28 -0.95
N ILE A 288 -6.16 -18.11 -0.36
CA ILE A 288 -6.10 -16.82 -1.08
C ILE A 288 -4.63 -16.43 -1.19
N PRO A 289 -4.03 -16.47 -2.38
CA PRO A 289 -2.69 -15.94 -2.61
C PRO A 289 -2.52 -14.52 -2.08
N TYR A 290 -1.36 -14.30 -1.51
CA TYR A 290 -0.93 -13.03 -0.98
C TYR A 290 0.31 -12.58 -1.73
N HIS A 291 0.21 -11.41 -2.34
CA HIS A 291 1.25 -10.81 -3.16
C HIS A 291 1.86 -9.61 -2.46
N LEU A 292 3.17 -9.45 -2.63
CA LEU A 292 3.86 -8.19 -2.44
C LEU A 292 4.30 -7.73 -3.81
N PHE A 293 3.89 -6.52 -4.19
CA PHE A 293 3.97 -6.08 -5.60
C PHE A 293 3.30 -7.14 -6.49
N ASP A 294 4.00 -7.64 -7.50
CA ASP A 294 3.52 -8.70 -8.40
C ASP A 294 4.07 -10.09 -8.03
N VAL A 295 4.71 -10.23 -6.87
CA VAL A 295 5.31 -11.49 -6.40
C VAL A 295 4.43 -12.15 -5.35
N LYS A 296 4.04 -13.41 -5.60
CA LYS A 296 3.32 -14.23 -4.62
C LYS A 296 4.27 -14.64 -3.50
N VAL A 297 3.96 -14.25 -2.27
CA VAL A 297 4.81 -14.55 -1.09
C VAL A 297 4.17 -15.52 -0.10
N GLY A 298 2.90 -15.86 -0.30
CA GLY A 298 2.20 -16.78 0.58
C GLY A 298 0.71 -16.82 0.31
N TYR A 299 -0.03 -17.31 1.30
CA TYR A 299 -1.47 -17.53 1.23
C TYR A 299 -2.15 -17.20 2.55
N PHE A 300 -3.33 -16.60 2.48
CA PHE A 300 -4.29 -16.68 3.57
C PHE A 300 -5.01 -18.02 3.53
N PHE A 301 -4.91 -18.76 4.63
CA PHE A 301 -5.59 -20.02 4.83
C PHE A 301 -6.96 -19.78 5.45
N CYS A 302 -8.01 -20.11 4.70
CA CYS A 302 -9.37 -19.69 4.98
C CYS A 302 -10.33 -20.87 5.06
N ARG A 303 -11.46 -20.66 5.74
CA ARG A 303 -12.58 -21.60 5.80
C ARG A 303 -13.88 -20.86 6.08
N ILE A 304 -15.00 -21.38 5.57
CA ILE A 304 -16.33 -20.90 5.94
C ILE A 304 -16.79 -21.60 7.22
N VAL A 305 -17.14 -20.83 8.25
CA VAL A 305 -17.60 -21.32 9.57
C VAL A 305 -18.77 -20.45 10.03
N ASP A 306 -19.90 -21.07 10.40
CA ASP A 306 -21.11 -20.38 10.86
C ASP A 306 -21.54 -19.22 9.93
N ASN A 307 -21.56 -19.48 8.61
CA ASN A 307 -21.84 -18.49 7.56
C ASN A 307 -20.91 -17.25 7.61
N CYS A 308 -19.67 -17.42 8.06
CA CYS A 308 -18.62 -16.39 8.05
C CYS A 308 -17.43 -16.91 7.24
N PHE A 309 -16.87 -16.10 6.35
CA PHE A 309 -15.61 -16.39 5.71
C PHE A 309 -14.47 -16.03 6.67
N VAL A 310 -13.72 -17.02 7.16
CA VAL A 310 -12.72 -16.79 8.22
C VAL A 310 -11.31 -17.05 7.70
N ILE A 311 -10.49 -16.00 7.69
CA ILE A 311 -9.04 -16.08 7.50
C ILE A 311 -8.41 -16.54 8.81
N ARG A 312 -7.88 -17.77 8.83
CA ARG A 312 -7.41 -18.44 10.06
C ARG A 312 -5.94 -18.18 10.34
N THR A 313 -5.11 -18.26 9.31
CA THR A 313 -3.67 -18.04 9.40
C THR A 313 -3.13 -17.47 8.10
N PHE A 314 -1.94 -16.89 8.17
CA PHE A 314 -1.09 -16.64 7.01
C PHE A 314 -0.08 -17.79 6.90
N LEU A 315 0.08 -18.32 5.69
CA LEU A 315 1.07 -19.34 5.34
C LEU A 315 2.08 -18.68 4.40
N PHE A 316 3.36 -18.71 4.74
CA PHE A 316 4.40 -18.31 3.79
C PHE A 316 4.48 -19.35 2.66
N ILE A 317 4.94 -18.96 1.47
CA ILE A 317 4.87 -19.79 0.26
C ILE A 317 5.58 -21.15 0.39
N THR A 318 6.59 -21.28 1.25
CA THR A 318 7.32 -22.53 1.53
C THR A 318 6.65 -23.44 2.56
N HIS A 319 5.52 -23.03 3.15
CA HIS A 319 4.88 -23.80 4.20
C HIS A 319 4.30 -25.10 3.63
N PHE A 320 4.50 -26.25 4.29
CA PHE A 320 4.07 -27.59 3.82
C PHE A 320 2.58 -27.77 3.44
N SER A 321 1.73 -26.79 3.72
CA SER A 321 0.29 -26.79 3.38
C SER A 321 -0.05 -25.87 2.20
N THR A 322 0.95 -25.28 1.56
CA THR A 322 0.81 -24.55 0.28
C THR A 322 1.24 -25.48 -0.85
N PRO A 323 0.79 -25.22 -2.10
CA PRO A 323 1.22 -25.99 -3.26
C PRO A 323 2.74 -26.05 -3.38
N GLU A 324 3.40 -24.90 -3.35
CA GLU A 324 4.85 -24.79 -3.49
C GLU A 324 5.61 -25.46 -2.33
N GLY A 325 5.06 -25.42 -1.11
CA GLY A 325 5.64 -26.12 0.02
C GLY A 325 5.49 -27.65 -0.08
N SER A 326 4.48 -28.14 -0.81
CA SER A 326 4.34 -29.56 -1.14
C SER A 326 5.40 -29.96 -2.17
N ASP A 327 5.56 -29.17 -3.23
CA ASP A 327 6.55 -29.43 -4.27
C ASP A 327 7.97 -29.37 -3.70
N LEU A 328 8.27 -28.42 -2.82
CA LEU A 328 9.54 -28.37 -2.09
C LEU A 328 9.81 -29.67 -1.32
N LYS A 329 8.81 -30.21 -0.61
CA LYS A 329 8.97 -31.45 0.11
C LYS A 329 9.30 -32.61 -0.85
N ASP A 330 8.65 -32.66 -2.00
CA ASP A 330 8.87 -33.73 -2.97
C ASP A 330 10.24 -33.61 -3.66
N ILE A 331 10.74 -32.39 -3.89
CA ILE A 331 12.04 -32.12 -4.54
C ILE A 331 13.24 -32.33 -3.59
N CYS A 332 13.14 -31.89 -2.34
CA CYS A 332 14.29 -31.85 -1.42
C CYS A 332 14.07 -32.54 -0.07
N GLY A 333 12.92 -33.19 0.13
CA GLY A 333 12.61 -33.94 1.35
C GLY A 333 12.29 -33.06 2.56
N LEU A 334 12.23 -31.73 2.41
CA LEU A 334 11.99 -30.80 3.51
C LEU A 334 10.60 -31.05 4.12
N GLY A 335 10.60 -31.58 5.33
CA GLY A 335 9.41 -31.85 6.11
C GLY A 335 8.87 -30.61 6.80
N LYS A 336 7.72 -30.80 7.44
CA LYS A 336 7.00 -29.75 8.19
C LYS A 336 7.86 -29.04 9.24
N ASN A 337 8.81 -29.75 9.87
CA ASN A 337 9.63 -29.21 10.95
C ASN A 337 10.91 -28.54 10.42
N ASP A 338 11.33 -28.86 9.19
CA ASP A 338 12.57 -28.36 8.61
C ASP A 338 12.40 -26.91 8.15
N VAL A 339 11.25 -26.56 7.58
CA VAL A 339 10.96 -25.21 7.09
C VAL A 339 11.14 -24.14 8.20
N PRO A 340 10.53 -24.27 9.40
CA PRO A 340 10.78 -23.33 10.49
C PRO A 340 12.18 -23.43 11.09
N TYR A 341 12.79 -24.63 11.10
CA TYR A 341 14.13 -24.85 11.63
C TYR A 341 15.18 -24.07 10.82
N TRP A 342 15.10 -24.15 9.50
CA TRP A 342 15.97 -23.42 8.57
C TRP A 342 15.55 -21.96 8.35
N LYS A 343 14.43 -21.53 8.95
CA LYS A 343 13.83 -20.19 8.81
C LYS A 343 13.43 -19.80 7.38
N ILE A 344 13.35 -20.75 6.46
CA ILE A 344 12.90 -20.53 5.08
C ILE A 344 11.40 -20.25 4.97
N ASP A 345 10.72 -19.98 6.09
CA ASP A 345 9.36 -19.46 6.16
C ASP A 345 9.32 -17.95 6.39
N ARG A 346 10.41 -17.22 6.15
CA ARG A 346 10.48 -15.76 6.34
C ARG A 346 10.91 -15.05 5.07
N LEU A 347 10.33 -13.88 4.83
CA LEU A 347 10.70 -13.01 3.70
C LEU A 347 12.18 -12.63 3.77
N SER A 348 12.69 -12.31 4.96
CA SER A 348 14.11 -11.95 5.16
C SER A 348 15.10 -13.02 4.71
N THR A 349 14.70 -14.30 4.71
CA THR A 349 15.58 -15.37 4.23
C THR A 349 15.81 -15.25 2.74
N PHE A 350 14.75 -15.06 1.95
CA PHE A 350 14.86 -14.95 0.49
C PHE A 350 15.57 -13.67 0.06
N MET A 351 15.40 -12.59 0.80
CA MET A 351 16.09 -11.32 0.53
C MET A 351 17.60 -11.35 0.80
N ASN A 352 18.11 -12.41 1.44
CA ASN A 352 19.53 -12.57 1.78
C ASN A 352 20.19 -13.74 1.05
N VAL A 353 19.44 -14.53 0.28
CA VAL A 353 20.03 -15.63 -0.50
C VAL A 353 20.78 -15.04 -1.67
N ASP A 354 22.10 -15.21 -1.67
CA ASP A 354 22.92 -14.97 -2.85
C ASP A 354 22.79 -16.18 -3.78
N ALA A 355 22.11 -15.99 -4.91
CA ALA A 355 21.90 -17.04 -5.90
C ALA A 355 23.21 -17.52 -6.55
N GLU A 356 24.25 -16.67 -6.61
CA GLU A 356 25.57 -17.06 -7.11
C GLU A 356 26.31 -17.95 -6.09
N GLN A 357 26.12 -17.67 -4.80
CA GLN A 357 26.70 -18.47 -3.71
C GLN A 357 25.99 -19.83 -3.54
N TYR A 358 24.69 -19.89 -3.79
CA TYR A 358 23.84 -21.07 -3.56
C TYR A 358 23.02 -21.52 -4.79
N PRO A 359 23.63 -21.76 -5.97
CA PRO A 359 22.90 -21.96 -7.22
C PRO A 359 21.98 -23.19 -7.21
N LYS A 360 22.39 -24.27 -6.53
CA LYS A 360 21.56 -25.47 -6.38
C LYS A 360 20.32 -25.22 -5.52
N LEU A 361 20.45 -24.39 -4.47
CA LEU A 361 19.34 -24.06 -3.58
C LEU A 361 18.33 -23.15 -4.31
N SER A 362 18.83 -22.16 -5.04
CA SER A 362 17.99 -21.29 -5.88
C SER A 362 17.22 -22.08 -6.94
N ALA A 363 17.89 -22.99 -7.64
CA ALA A 363 17.24 -23.86 -8.64
C ALA A 363 16.11 -24.71 -8.04
N MET A 364 16.26 -25.21 -6.81
CA MET A 364 15.20 -25.95 -6.13
C MET A 364 14.01 -25.07 -5.77
N PHE A 365 14.24 -23.84 -5.32
CA PHE A 365 13.15 -22.90 -5.07
C PHE A 365 12.45 -22.50 -6.37
N GLU A 366 13.17 -22.33 -7.46
CA GLU A 366 12.59 -22.10 -8.79
C GLU A 366 11.73 -23.28 -9.25
N GLU A 367 12.25 -24.51 -9.15
CA GLU A 367 11.53 -25.73 -9.52
C GLU A 367 10.24 -25.91 -8.71
N ALA A 368 10.25 -25.55 -7.43
CA ALA A 368 9.08 -25.60 -6.56
C ALA A 368 8.14 -24.39 -6.68
N GLY A 369 8.36 -23.48 -7.64
CA GLY A 369 7.51 -22.30 -7.86
C GLY A 369 7.70 -21.15 -6.85
N CYS A 370 8.77 -21.18 -6.05
CA CYS A 370 9.17 -20.11 -5.12
C CYS A 370 10.17 -19.10 -5.73
N GLY A 371 10.67 -19.33 -6.95
CA GLY A 371 11.73 -18.53 -7.57
C GLY A 371 11.42 -17.04 -7.70
N ASP A 372 10.14 -16.68 -7.85
CA ASP A 372 9.70 -15.28 -7.96
C ASP A 372 10.03 -14.46 -6.71
N LEU A 373 10.25 -15.10 -5.55
CA LEU A 373 10.68 -14.40 -4.34
C LEU A 373 12.01 -13.67 -4.52
N PHE A 374 12.92 -14.17 -5.37
CA PHE A 374 14.20 -13.51 -5.63
C PHE A 374 14.04 -12.20 -6.42
N LYS A 375 12.91 -12.00 -7.11
CA LYS A 375 12.63 -10.72 -7.80
C LYS A 375 12.49 -9.56 -6.81
N LEU A 376 12.16 -9.85 -5.56
CA LEU A 376 12.00 -8.84 -4.51
C LEU A 376 13.33 -8.21 -4.07
N HIS A 377 14.50 -8.80 -4.39
CA HIS A 377 15.80 -8.22 -4.03
C HIS A 377 16.00 -6.78 -4.51
N ASN A 378 15.37 -6.42 -5.62
CA ASN A 378 15.48 -5.10 -6.24
C ASN A 378 14.48 -4.09 -5.68
N GLU A 379 13.58 -4.52 -4.78
CA GLU A 379 12.58 -3.66 -4.17
C GLU A 379 13.09 -3.05 -2.85
N GLU A 380 12.82 -1.77 -2.65
CA GLU A 380 13.22 -1.07 -1.43
C GLU A 380 12.31 -1.47 -0.25
N PHE A 381 12.84 -2.32 0.64
CA PHE A 381 12.25 -2.57 1.96
C PHE A 381 13.02 -1.77 3.03
N SER A 382 12.35 -1.35 4.11
CA SER A 382 13.02 -0.69 5.24
C SER A 382 13.89 -1.69 6.00
N VAL A 383 15.18 -1.75 5.66
CA VAL A 383 16.13 -2.75 6.17
C VAL A 383 16.65 -2.39 7.57
N GLU A 384 15.83 -2.59 8.60
CA GLU A 384 16.30 -2.48 10.00
C GLU A 384 16.08 -3.78 10.82
N ALA A 385 15.51 -4.84 10.22
CA ALA A 385 15.14 -6.08 10.93
C ALA A 385 15.53 -7.38 10.19
N MET A 386 16.74 -7.46 9.63
CA MET A 386 17.21 -8.69 8.98
C MET A 386 17.57 -9.77 10.01
N GLN A 387 16.96 -10.95 9.86
CA GLN A 387 17.36 -12.16 10.58
C GLN A 387 18.31 -13.00 9.74
N THR A 388 19.35 -13.55 10.35
CA THR A 388 20.26 -14.49 9.68
C THR A 388 19.64 -15.89 9.63
N ALA A 389 19.50 -16.42 8.41
CA ALA A 389 19.19 -17.82 8.12
C ALA A 389 20.50 -18.63 8.00
N ASN A 390 20.50 -19.90 8.41
CA ASN A 390 21.66 -20.78 8.28
C ASN A 390 21.62 -21.50 6.93
N LEU A 391 21.91 -20.76 5.85
CA LEU A 391 21.84 -21.27 4.48
C LEU A 391 22.89 -22.33 4.18
N ASP A 392 24.07 -22.26 4.81
CA ASP A 392 25.13 -23.27 4.67
C ASP A 392 24.66 -24.62 5.20
N GLY A 393 24.10 -24.65 6.41
CA GLY A 393 23.56 -25.88 6.98
C GLY A 393 22.40 -26.47 6.17
N LEU A 394 21.52 -25.61 5.62
CA LEU A 394 20.42 -26.05 4.76
C LEU A 394 20.96 -26.67 3.46
N ARG A 395 21.95 -26.02 2.82
CA ARG A 395 22.61 -26.52 1.62
C ARG A 395 23.22 -27.91 1.87
N GLU A 396 23.95 -28.09 2.97
CA GLU A 396 24.54 -29.38 3.32
C GLU A 396 23.48 -30.46 3.55
N TYR A 397 22.40 -30.13 4.27
CA TYR A 397 21.29 -31.04 4.52
C TYR A 397 20.65 -31.53 3.22
N VAL A 398 20.34 -30.59 2.32
CA VAL A 398 19.76 -30.87 1.01
C VAL A 398 20.69 -31.74 0.14
N LEU A 399 22.00 -31.48 0.18
CA LEU A 399 22.97 -32.30 -0.55
C LEU A 399 23.04 -33.73 -0.03
N LYS A 400 22.99 -33.93 1.29
CA LYS A 400 22.99 -35.27 1.91
C LYS A 400 21.73 -36.06 1.57
N GLY A 401 20.56 -35.43 1.60
CA GLY A 401 19.28 -36.08 1.30
C GLY A 401 19.19 -36.64 -0.13
N LYS A 402 19.91 -36.06 -1.11
CA LYS A 402 19.98 -36.61 -2.48
C LYS A 402 20.92 -37.82 -2.61
N MET A 403 21.98 -37.89 -1.80
CA MET A 403 22.93 -39.02 -1.87
C MET A 403 22.30 -40.33 -1.38
N GLU A 404 21.37 -40.29 -0.42
CA GLU A 404 20.69 -41.48 0.09
C GLU A 404 19.62 -42.05 -0.87
N VAL A 405 19.27 -41.33 -1.95
CA VAL A 405 18.29 -41.77 -2.97
C VAL A 405 18.97 -42.38 -4.20
N GLU A 406 20.29 -42.16 -4.38
CA GLU A 406 21.04 -42.61 -5.55
C GLU A 406 21.78 -43.95 -5.37
N GLU A 407 21.67 -44.63 -4.22
CA GLU A 407 22.21 -45.99 -4.11
C GLU A 407 21.41 -46.96 -5.01
N PRO A 408 22.06 -47.59 -6.02
CA PRO A 408 21.37 -48.56 -6.85
C PRO A 408 20.99 -49.75 -5.96
N VAL A 409 19.73 -50.18 -6.04
CA VAL A 409 19.30 -51.47 -5.52
C VAL A 409 20.09 -52.53 -6.30
N GLU A 410 21.19 -53.03 -5.71
CA GLU A 410 21.86 -54.22 -6.20
C GLU A 410 20.87 -55.39 -6.08
N ASN A 411 20.46 -55.92 -7.24
CA ASN A 411 19.62 -57.11 -7.39
C ASN A 411 20.34 -58.38 -6.93
#